data_AF-A0A4P6XRA1-F1
#
_entry.id   AF-A0A4P6XRA1-F1
#
_cell.length_a   1.000
_cell.length_b   1.000
_cell.length_c   1.000
_cell.angle_alpha   90.00
_cell.angle_beta   90.00
_cell.angle_gamma   90.00
#
_symmetry.space_group_name_H-M   'P 1'
#
loop_
_entity.id
_entity.type
_entity.pdbx_description
1 polymer ?
#
loop_
_entity_poly.entity_id
_entity_poly.type
_entity_poly.pdbx_seq_one_letter_code
_entity_poly.pdbx_strand_id
1 'polypeptide(L)'
;MLRSLQTTHCFRGIRWNSILASLANDVRMKKPLGRVELGNVLEKESFSASEINHLHEILKQGAEHEIANDVLCHGLPHDFSLYFTAIKKDDLTWADRTLEALIQHNPGRAFSLMELFNRHKGESVSDSVRLVVVSKLLLGEKSEVADSEFVPSDASIVKAISLLNEMSDLLACKNSLEILIEVLVRKNALPVLSLLKLDGLYSWLYSSMLAGEKDREVFLPLSQLIFTHDPTLLSTKDLSKILAMGGTVKDVTLSTLDNFALDEEPLNSKDYFKSVLHYVEQNQLDLDKKNPEALLLRIQLMETYGIDVGDVDLALRKFHEYQSHEKFGLELVQAKLVKAFCYQSFKQENETYKKIAETLLNPEGLAVATVAQLILCTSRFSSEGLLELYNEYINQVSKNINEATGRSPTGVLTESLMVASLYDNDREFAQLLLEKAISNNFLNDEHEIARIKKVFKAYGEAFVEDSWEAARPIFGQYVLECIKKL
;
A
#
# COMPACT_ATOMS: atom_id res chain seq x y z
N MET A 1 -78.51 15.15 -67.12
CA MET A 1 -77.92 13.81 -66.96
C MET A 1 -76.57 13.94 -66.27
N LEU A 2 -76.21 12.93 -65.49
CA LEU A 2 -75.28 12.94 -64.36
C LEU A 2 -73.81 13.29 -64.65
N ARG A 3 -73.17 13.77 -63.57
CA ARG A 3 -71.75 14.09 -63.36
C ARG A 3 -70.83 12.86 -63.52
N SER A 4 -69.58 13.09 -63.90
CA SER A 4 -68.43 12.37 -63.31
C SER A 4 -67.21 13.30 -63.19
N LEU A 5 -66.70 13.38 -61.98
CA LEU A 5 -65.47 14.07 -61.57
C LEU A 5 -64.62 13.04 -60.81
N GLN A 6 -63.31 13.29 -60.86
CA GLN A 6 -62.27 12.85 -59.92
C GLN A 6 -61.70 11.43 -60.07
N THR A 7 -60.58 11.43 -60.77
CA THR A 7 -59.43 10.54 -60.60
C THR A 7 -58.89 10.61 -59.17
N THR A 8 -58.82 9.45 -58.53
CA THR A 8 -58.22 9.23 -57.22
C THR A 8 -56.68 9.22 -57.31
N HIS A 9 -56.04 10.06 -56.52
CA HIS A 9 -54.60 9.99 -56.27
C HIS A 9 -54.27 8.74 -55.45
N CYS A 10 -53.40 7.90 -56.01
CA CYS A 10 -52.81 6.75 -55.32
C CYS A 10 -51.79 7.27 -54.29
N PHE A 11 -52.06 7.07 -53.00
CA PHE A 11 -51.10 7.30 -51.92
C PHE A 11 -49.92 6.33 -52.08
N ARG A 12 -48.71 6.88 -52.29
CA ARG A 12 -47.46 6.11 -52.22
C ARG A 12 -47.21 5.70 -50.77
N GLY A 13 -47.27 4.40 -50.49
CA GLY A 13 -46.83 3.83 -49.24
C GLY A 13 -45.32 4.04 -49.05
N ILE A 14 -44.95 4.70 -47.95
CA ILE A 14 -43.58 4.77 -47.47
C ILE A 14 -43.22 3.36 -46.99
N ARG A 15 -42.29 2.68 -47.67
CA ARG A 15 -41.71 1.42 -47.18
C ARG A 15 -40.80 1.75 -46.00
N TRP A 16 -41.26 1.42 -44.80
CA TRP A 16 -40.47 1.46 -43.58
C TRP A 16 -39.47 0.31 -43.61
N ASN A 17 -38.25 0.57 -44.09
CA ASN A 17 -37.23 -0.48 -44.22
C ASN A 17 -36.56 -0.87 -42.88
N SER A 18 -36.97 -0.29 -41.75
CA SER A 18 -36.49 -0.69 -40.42
C SER A 18 -37.66 -0.99 -39.49
N ILE A 19 -37.48 -2.02 -38.66
CA ILE A 19 -38.46 -2.44 -37.65
C ILE A 19 -38.72 -1.29 -36.67
N LEU A 20 -37.68 -0.53 -36.30
CA LEU A 20 -37.80 0.67 -35.46
C LEU A 20 -38.69 1.76 -36.08
N ALA A 21 -38.69 1.90 -37.41
CA ALA A 21 -39.55 2.87 -38.07
C ALA A 21 -41.02 2.41 -38.11
N SER A 22 -41.27 1.10 -38.21
CA SER A 22 -42.61 0.55 -38.00
C SER A 22 -43.08 0.78 -36.57
N LEU A 23 -42.22 0.50 -35.57
CA LEU A 23 -42.53 0.70 -34.15
C LEU A 23 -42.78 2.18 -33.83
N ALA A 24 -41.96 3.10 -34.34
CA ALA A 24 -42.16 4.55 -34.19
C ALA A 24 -43.51 5.01 -34.81
N ASN A 25 -43.91 4.41 -35.94
CA ASN A 25 -45.21 4.69 -36.54
C ASN A 25 -46.37 4.05 -35.74
N ASP A 26 -46.18 2.89 -35.12
CA ASP A 26 -47.19 2.26 -34.28
C ASP A 26 -47.41 3.04 -32.97
N VAL A 27 -46.33 3.59 -32.36
CA VAL A 27 -46.42 4.57 -31.26
C VAL A 27 -47.24 5.78 -31.69
N ARG A 28 -46.98 6.30 -32.90
CA ARG A 28 -47.67 7.48 -33.45
C ARG A 28 -49.16 7.26 -33.61
N MET A 29 -49.53 6.03 -33.95
CA MET A 29 -50.90 5.60 -34.14
C MET A 29 -51.56 5.11 -32.83
N LYS A 30 -50.90 5.30 -31.66
CA LYS A 30 -51.34 4.88 -30.33
C LYS A 30 -51.66 3.38 -30.24
N LYS A 31 -50.95 2.55 -31.01
CA LYS A 31 -51.09 1.10 -30.88
C LYS A 31 -50.21 0.60 -29.73
N PRO A 32 -50.64 -0.46 -29.01
CA PRO A 32 -49.81 -1.10 -28.01
C PRO A 32 -48.58 -1.72 -28.70
N LEU A 33 -47.40 -1.46 -28.12
CA LEU A 33 -46.14 -1.99 -28.63
C LEU A 33 -45.87 -3.38 -28.05
N GLY A 34 -45.49 -4.33 -28.90
CA GLY A 34 -45.02 -5.64 -28.48
C GLY A 34 -43.65 -5.52 -27.80
N ARG A 35 -43.60 -5.69 -26.47
CA ARG A 35 -42.37 -5.56 -25.67
C ARG A 35 -41.25 -6.50 -26.13
N VAL A 36 -41.60 -7.72 -26.53
CA VAL A 36 -40.65 -8.73 -27.02
C VAL A 36 -40.03 -8.32 -28.35
N GLU A 37 -40.80 -7.69 -29.23
CA GLU A 37 -40.33 -7.22 -30.53
C GLU A 37 -39.39 -6.02 -30.37
N LEU A 38 -39.67 -5.14 -29.40
CA LEU A 38 -38.81 -4.00 -29.10
C LEU A 38 -37.49 -4.45 -28.46
N GLY A 39 -37.52 -5.34 -27.46
CA GLY A 39 -36.32 -5.84 -26.79
C GLY A 39 -35.32 -6.46 -27.77
N ASN A 40 -35.78 -7.38 -28.63
CA ASN A 40 -34.94 -8.05 -29.63
C ASN A 40 -34.30 -7.07 -30.64
N VAL A 41 -34.92 -5.91 -30.86
CA VAL A 41 -34.42 -4.89 -31.80
C VAL A 41 -33.47 -3.91 -31.12
N LEU A 42 -33.63 -3.70 -29.81
CA LEU A 42 -32.80 -2.81 -29.00
C LEU A 42 -31.49 -3.46 -28.53
N GLU A 43 -31.42 -4.79 -28.49
CA GLU A 43 -30.20 -5.55 -28.14
C GLU A 43 -29.11 -5.56 -29.25
N LYS A 44 -29.24 -4.73 -30.29
CA LYS A 44 -28.23 -4.64 -31.35
C LYS A 44 -26.93 -3.98 -30.86
N GLU A 45 -25.79 -4.45 -31.36
CA GLU A 45 -24.47 -3.88 -31.04
C GLU A 45 -24.24 -2.45 -31.55
N SER A 46 -24.99 -2.01 -32.57
CA SER A 46 -24.90 -0.64 -33.08
C SER A 46 -26.19 -0.20 -33.78
N PHE A 47 -26.47 1.10 -33.71
CA PHE A 47 -27.57 1.74 -34.44
C PHE A 47 -27.04 2.66 -35.53
N SER A 48 -27.71 2.64 -36.68
CA SER A 48 -27.52 3.64 -37.72
C SER A 48 -28.12 5.00 -37.32
N ALA A 49 -27.67 6.08 -37.95
CA ALA A 49 -28.19 7.43 -37.68
C ALA A 49 -29.72 7.55 -37.91
N SER A 50 -30.27 6.78 -38.86
CA SER A 50 -31.71 6.73 -39.08
C SER A 50 -32.43 6.00 -37.95
N GLU A 51 -31.89 4.90 -37.43
CA GLU A 51 -32.44 4.18 -36.28
C GLU A 51 -32.44 5.04 -35.00
N ILE A 52 -31.36 5.79 -34.75
CA ILE A 52 -31.30 6.75 -33.62
C ILE A 52 -32.41 7.80 -33.74
N ASN A 53 -32.66 8.33 -34.93
CA ASN A 53 -33.77 9.27 -35.14
C ASN A 53 -35.14 8.65 -34.83
N HIS A 54 -35.35 7.36 -35.15
CA HIS A 54 -36.60 6.67 -34.77
C HIS A 54 -36.71 6.51 -33.25
N LEU A 55 -35.61 6.27 -32.52
CA LEU A 55 -35.64 6.26 -31.04
C LEU A 55 -36.05 7.62 -30.46
N HIS A 56 -35.54 8.72 -31.03
CA HIS A 56 -35.99 10.08 -30.68
C HIS A 56 -37.49 10.28 -30.94
N GLU A 57 -38.02 9.74 -32.04
CA GLU A 57 -39.45 9.82 -32.34
C GLU A 57 -40.30 9.06 -31.33
N ILE A 58 -39.89 7.85 -30.94
CA ILE A 58 -40.57 7.03 -29.92
C ILE A 58 -40.66 7.81 -28.60
N LEU A 59 -39.55 8.41 -28.14
CA LEU A 59 -39.53 9.21 -26.91
C LEU A 59 -40.40 10.47 -27.00
N LYS A 60 -40.34 11.21 -28.13
CA LYS A 60 -41.16 12.43 -28.33
C LYS A 60 -42.66 12.16 -28.27
N GLN A 61 -43.09 11.01 -28.75
CA GLN A 61 -44.51 10.68 -28.86
C GLN A 61 -45.15 10.24 -27.54
N GLY A 62 -44.35 10.04 -26.48
CA GLY A 62 -44.87 9.72 -25.14
C GLY A 62 -45.17 8.24 -24.99
N ALA A 63 -44.17 7.44 -25.32
CA ALA A 63 -44.17 6.03 -24.99
C ALA A 63 -44.36 5.83 -23.47
N GLU A 64 -44.96 4.70 -23.11
CA GLU A 64 -45.10 4.28 -21.72
C GLU A 64 -43.73 4.26 -21.01
N HIS A 65 -43.70 4.49 -19.70
CA HIS A 65 -42.45 4.60 -18.94
C HIS A 65 -41.53 3.40 -19.14
N GLU A 66 -42.05 2.17 -19.18
CA GLU A 66 -41.23 0.97 -19.41
C GLU A 66 -40.51 1.00 -20.76
N ILE A 67 -41.23 1.39 -21.82
CA ILE A 67 -40.70 1.47 -23.19
C ILE A 67 -39.67 2.60 -23.30
N ALA A 68 -39.95 3.74 -22.69
CA ALA A 68 -38.98 4.84 -22.63
C ALA A 68 -37.69 4.42 -21.91
N ASN A 69 -37.81 3.67 -20.81
CA ASN A 69 -36.67 3.14 -20.07
C ASN A 69 -35.87 2.10 -20.89
N ASP A 70 -36.53 1.20 -21.63
CA ASP A 70 -35.87 0.26 -22.55
C ASP A 70 -35.11 1.01 -23.65
N VAL A 71 -35.77 1.95 -24.32
CA VAL A 71 -35.16 2.77 -25.38
C VAL A 71 -33.93 3.52 -24.87
N LEU A 72 -34.02 4.12 -23.68
CA LEU A 72 -32.90 4.86 -23.09
C LEU A 72 -31.76 3.94 -22.66
N CYS A 73 -32.08 2.81 -22.02
CA CYS A 73 -31.07 1.84 -21.57
C CYS A 73 -30.16 1.38 -22.72
N HIS A 74 -30.75 1.09 -23.88
CA HIS A 74 -30.01 0.63 -25.07
C HIS A 74 -29.53 1.76 -25.97
N GLY A 75 -30.21 2.92 -25.98
CA GLY A 75 -29.88 4.03 -26.89
C GLY A 75 -28.79 4.97 -26.37
N LEU A 76 -28.73 5.22 -25.06
CA LEU A 76 -27.76 6.14 -24.44
C LEU A 76 -26.28 5.80 -24.70
N PRO A 77 -25.87 4.52 -24.80
CA PRO A 77 -24.51 4.16 -25.20
C PRO A 77 -24.08 4.72 -26.57
N HIS A 78 -25.04 4.95 -27.47
CA HIS A 78 -24.79 5.37 -28.84
C HIS A 78 -25.05 6.87 -29.05
N ASP A 79 -26.08 7.43 -28.41
CA ASP A 79 -26.40 8.85 -28.51
C ASP A 79 -27.00 9.39 -27.20
N PHE A 80 -26.19 10.15 -26.46
CA PHE A 80 -26.60 10.80 -25.23
C PHE A 80 -27.68 11.88 -25.44
N SER A 81 -27.89 12.36 -26.67
CA SER A 81 -28.93 13.35 -26.96
C SER A 81 -30.35 12.83 -26.70
N LEU A 82 -30.54 11.51 -26.67
CA LEU A 82 -31.80 10.84 -26.31
C LEU A 82 -32.29 11.24 -24.91
N TYR A 83 -31.36 11.49 -23.98
CA TYR A 83 -31.68 12.01 -22.64
C TYR A 83 -32.47 13.33 -22.71
N PHE A 84 -31.98 14.30 -23.49
CA PHE A 84 -32.63 15.61 -23.65
C PHE A 84 -33.99 15.53 -24.33
N THR A 85 -34.22 14.47 -25.11
CA THR A 85 -35.53 14.20 -25.71
C THR A 85 -36.50 13.62 -24.68
N ALA A 86 -36.04 12.71 -23.82
CA ALA A 86 -36.87 12.10 -22.79
C ALA A 86 -37.31 13.10 -21.70
N ILE A 87 -36.40 13.94 -21.20
CA ILE A 87 -36.70 14.86 -20.08
C ILE A 87 -37.66 16.02 -20.44
N LYS A 88 -37.97 16.24 -21.72
CA LYS A 88 -38.91 17.30 -22.14
C LYS A 88 -40.33 17.09 -21.61
N LYS A 89 -40.64 15.92 -21.07
CA LYS A 89 -41.96 15.57 -20.53
C LYS A 89 -42.06 15.58 -19.00
N ASP A 90 -40.95 15.78 -18.27
CA ASP A 90 -40.86 15.91 -16.80
C ASP A 90 -41.62 14.87 -15.94
N ASP A 91 -42.15 13.81 -16.54
CA ASP A 91 -42.99 12.79 -15.88
C ASP A 91 -42.36 11.38 -15.87
N LEU A 92 -41.18 11.20 -16.49
CA LEU A 92 -40.55 9.89 -16.61
C LEU A 92 -40.01 9.38 -15.27
N THR A 93 -40.56 8.29 -14.77
CA THR A 93 -39.94 7.49 -13.70
C THR A 93 -38.76 6.69 -14.27
N TRP A 94 -37.57 6.94 -13.75
CA TRP A 94 -36.34 6.26 -14.17
C TRP A 94 -36.20 4.91 -13.51
N ALA A 95 -36.04 3.85 -14.31
CA ALA A 95 -35.67 2.54 -13.81
C ALA A 95 -34.16 2.48 -13.54
N ASP A 96 -33.73 1.70 -12.55
CA ASP A 96 -32.32 1.61 -12.14
C ASP A 96 -31.37 1.28 -13.29
N ARG A 97 -31.70 0.29 -14.14
CA ARG A 97 -30.91 -0.06 -15.34
C ARG A 97 -30.74 1.11 -16.31
N THR A 98 -31.75 1.98 -16.41
CA THR A 98 -31.73 3.12 -17.31
C THR A 98 -30.94 4.27 -16.69
N LEU A 99 -31.06 4.47 -15.38
CA LEU A 99 -30.21 5.40 -14.63
C LEU A 99 -28.73 4.97 -14.67
N GLU A 100 -28.46 3.67 -14.54
CA GLU A 100 -27.12 3.10 -14.69
C GLU A 100 -26.51 3.44 -16.05
N ALA A 101 -27.25 3.16 -17.14
CA ALA A 101 -26.83 3.50 -18.50
C ALA A 101 -26.63 5.02 -18.69
N LEU A 102 -27.54 5.84 -18.14
CA LEU A 102 -27.42 7.30 -18.17
C LEU A 102 -26.13 7.78 -17.51
N ILE A 103 -25.85 7.27 -16.32
CA ILE A 103 -24.65 7.63 -15.58
C ILE A 103 -23.40 7.13 -16.29
N GLN A 104 -23.35 5.85 -16.68
CA GLN A 104 -22.21 5.22 -17.34
C GLN A 104 -21.82 5.95 -18.64
N HIS A 105 -22.81 6.35 -19.43
CA HIS A 105 -22.60 6.97 -20.73
C HIS A 105 -22.64 8.51 -20.71
N ASN A 106 -22.76 9.14 -19.53
CA ASN A 106 -22.64 10.60 -19.41
C ASN A 106 -21.29 11.09 -19.98
N PRO A 107 -21.30 12.00 -20.98
CA PRO A 107 -20.09 12.57 -21.56
C PRO A 107 -19.52 13.73 -20.74
N GLY A 108 -20.19 14.18 -19.66
CA GLY A 108 -19.65 15.20 -18.75
C GLY A 108 -19.72 16.65 -19.21
N ARG A 109 -20.26 16.91 -20.40
CA ARG A 109 -20.23 18.27 -21.01
C ARG A 109 -21.37 19.19 -20.57
N ALA A 110 -22.52 18.63 -20.26
CA ALA A 110 -23.76 19.40 -20.06
C ALA A 110 -24.27 19.34 -18.62
N PHE A 111 -24.15 18.18 -17.98
CA PHE A 111 -24.51 17.97 -16.57
C PHE A 111 -23.38 17.22 -15.89
N SER A 112 -23.09 17.60 -14.65
CA SER A 112 -22.15 16.84 -13.84
C SER A 112 -22.75 15.49 -13.45
N LEU A 113 -21.88 14.50 -13.19
CA LEU A 113 -22.27 13.18 -12.69
C LEU A 113 -23.28 13.26 -11.53
N MET A 114 -22.99 14.10 -10.54
CA MET A 114 -23.81 14.25 -9.33
C MET A 114 -25.13 14.99 -9.60
N GLU A 115 -25.18 15.88 -10.58
CA GLU A 115 -26.45 16.51 -11.00
C GLU A 115 -27.40 15.48 -11.59
N LEU A 116 -26.91 14.63 -12.50
CA LEU A 116 -27.73 13.57 -13.09
C LEU A 116 -28.19 12.56 -12.04
N PHE A 117 -27.26 12.13 -11.18
CA PHE A 117 -27.58 11.18 -10.11
C PHE A 117 -28.62 11.75 -9.15
N ASN A 118 -28.43 12.96 -8.63
CA ASN A 118 -29.37 13.57 -7.68
C ASN A 118 -30.71 13.94 -8.30
N ARG A 119 -30.74 14.25 -9.60
CA ARG A 119 -31.98 14.60 -10.29
C ARG A 119 -32.92 13.41 -10.49
N HIS A 120 -32.35 12.23 -10.72
CA HIS A 120 -33.12 11.05 -11.15
C HIS A 120 -33.09 9.89 -10.16
N LYS A 121 -32.30 9.97 -9.09
CA LYS A 121 -32.36 8.98 -8.01
C LYS A 121 -33.76 8.99 -7.38
N GLY A 122 -34.35 7.81 -7.23
CA GLY A 122 -35.57 7.62 -6.45
C GLY A 122 -35.31 7.71 -4.94
N GLU A 123 -36.25 7.20 -4.15
CA GLU A 123 -36.07 7.07 -2.69
C GLU A 123 -34.94 6.09 -2.33
N SER A 124 -34.72 5.09 -3.18
CA SER A 124 -33.60 4.15 -3.13
C SER A 124 -33.06 3.91 -4.53
N VAL A 125 -31.80 3.47 -4.61
CA VAL A 125 -31.14 3.13 -5.86
C VAL A 125 -30.46 1.76 -5.69
N SER A 126 -30.39 0.98 -6.77
CA SER A 126 -29.62 -0.27 -6.78
C SER A 126 -28.12 -0.04 -6.53
N ASP A 127 -27.47 -1.10 -6.05
CA ASP A 127 -26.02 -1.18 -5.88
C ASP A 127 -25.26 -1.06 -7.21
N SER A 128 -25.86 -1.53 -8.32
CA SER A 128 -25.24 -1.40 -9.65
C SER A 128 -25.05 0.06 -10.05
N VAL A 129 -26.07 0.90 -9.85
CA VAL A 129 -25.96 2.35 -10.13
C VAL A 129 -24.94 3.00 -9.21
N ARG A 130 -24.93 2.68 -7.91
CA ARG A 130 -23.94 3.20 -6.96
C ARG A 130 -22.51 2.88 -7.41
N LEU A 131 -22.24 1.65 -7.82
CA LEU A 131 -20.92 1.23 -8.29
C LEU A 131 -20.48 1.98 -9.55
N VAL A 132 -21.39 2.24 -10.49
CA VAL A 132 -21.07 3.05 -11.68
C VAL A 132 -20.74 4.49 -11.29
N VAL A 133 -21.48 5.08 -10.34
CA VAL A 133 -21.18 6.43 -9.84
C VAL A 133 -19.81 6.45 -9.14
N VAL A 134 -19.53 5.49 -8.25
CA VAL A 134 -18.24 5.35 -7.55
C VAL A 134 -17.09 5.23 -8.56
N SER A 135 -17.24 4.35 -9.54
CA SER A 135 -16.24 4.16 -10.61
C SER A 135 -15.93 5.46 -11.33
N LYS A 136 -16.96 6.24 -11.73
CA LYS A 136 -16.74 7.53 -12.39
C LYS A 136 -16.14 8.60 -11.48
N LEU A 137 -16.47 8.61 -10.18
CA LEU A 137 -15.86 9.54 -9.23
C LEU A 137 -14.34 9.27 -9.06
N LEU A 138 -13.91 8.02 -9.17
CA LEU A 138 -12.53 7.59 -8.95
C LEU A 138 -11.69 7.48 -10.22
N LEU A 139 -12.30 7.20 -11.37
CA LEU A 139 -11.60 7.06 -12.66
C LEU A 139 -11.82 8.24 -13.61
N GLY A 140 -12.75 9.14 -13.28
CA GLY A 140 -13.08 10.30 -14.08
C GLY A 140 -14.03 10.00 -15.22
N GLU A 141 -14.51 11.06 -15.87
CA GLU A 141 -15.35 10.95 -17.04
C GLU A 141 -14.53 10.86 -18.33
N LYS A 142 -15.13 10.34 -19.41
CA LYS A 142 -14.44 10.14 -20.70
C LYS A 142 -13.78 11.42 -21.24
N SER A 143 -14.38 12.58 -20.98
CA SER A 143 -13.83 13.88 -21.35
C SER A 143 -12.57 14.23 -20.56
N GLU A 144 -12.56 13.96 -19.25
CA GLU A 144 -11.46 14.32 -18.35
C GLU A 144 -10.24 13.43 -18.58
N VAL A 145 -10.47 12.13 -18.80
CA VAL A 145 -9.42 11.14 -19.07
C VAL A 145 -8.77 11.34 -20.44
N ALA A 146 -9.51 11.88 -21.42
CA ALA A 146 -8.98 12.11 -22.77
C ALA A 146 -7.96 13.25 -22.83
N ASP A 147 -8.06 14.22 -21.92
CA ASP A 147 -7.28 15.46 -21.95
C ASP A 147 -6.03 15.40 -21.03
N SER A 148 -6.00 14.52 -20.01
CA SER A 148 -4.86 14.35 -19.08
C SER A 148 -4.99 13.10 -18.18
N GLU A 149 -3.95 12.79 -17.38
CA GLU A 149 -4.05 11.79 -16.31
C GLU A 149 -5.01 12.31 -15.22
N PHE A 150 -6.22 11.75 -15.17
CA PHE A 150 -7.24 12.15 -14.20
C PHE A 150 -6.81 11.81 -12.77
N VAL A 151 -6.89 12.79 -11.88
CA VAL A 151 -6.67 12.63 -10.44
C VAL A 151 -7.96 12.99 -9.70
N PRO A 152 -8.57 12.06 -8.95
CA PRO A 152 -9.78 12.35 -8.18
C PRO A 152 -9.59 13.50 -7.20
N SER A 153 -10.59 14.38 -7.14
CA SER A 153 -10.67 15.38 -6.08
C SER A 153 -10.99 14.73 -4.73
N ASP A 154 -10.57 15.36 -3.63
CA ASP A 154 -10.84 14.88 -2.28
C ASP A 154 -12.35 14.76 -2.00
N ALA A 155 -13.14 15.71 -2.54
CA ALA A 155 -14.60 15.65 -2.49
C ALA A 155 -15.20 14.46 -3.27
N SER A 156 -14.55 14.03 -4.37
CA SER A 156 -14.97 12.85 -5.14
C SER A 156 -14.73 11.57 -4.33
N ILE A 157 -13.57 11.47 -3.66
CA ILE A 157 -13.21 10.32 -2.81
C ILE A 157 -14.20 10.17 -1.65
N VAL A 158 -14.51 11.26 -0.95
CA VAL A 158 -15.48 11.27 0.15
C VAL A 158 -16.86 10.81 -0.33
N LYS A 159 -17.33 11.31 -1.47
CA LYS A 159 -18.62 10.89 -2.03
C LYS A 159 -18.61 9.42 -2.41
N ALA A 160 -17.51 8.92 -2.96
CA ALA A 160 -17.35 7.50 -3.27
C ALA A 160 -17.45 6.63 -2.00
N ILE A 161 -16.79 7.03 -0.91
CA ILE A 161 -16.87 6.36 0.41
C ILE A 161 -18.31 6.38 0.94
N SER A 162 -18.99 7.53 0.86
CA SER A 162 -20.39 7.65 1.30
C SER A 162 -21.31 6.68 0.55
N LEU A 163 -21.13 6.54 -0.77
CA LEU A 163 -21.92 5.62 -1.58
C LEU A 163 -21.59 4.16 -1.28
N LEU A 164 -20.32 3.83 -1.04
CA LEU A 164 -19.90 2.49 -0.63
C LEU A 164 -20.49 2.10 0.73
N ASN A 165 -20.59 3.04 1.68
CA ASN A 165 -21.19 2.81 3.00
C ASN A 165 -22.70 2.55 2.97
N GLU A 166 -23.38 2.90 1.88
CA GLU A 166 -24.79 2.55 1.69
C GLU A 166 -24.99 1.12 1.18
N MET A 167 -23.91 0.44 0.80
CA MET A 167 -23.95 -0.91 0.24
C MET A 167 -23.85 -1.96 1.35
N SER A 168 -24.61 -3.05 1.23
CA SER A 168 -24.63 -4.13 2.22
C SER A 168 -23.66 -5.27 1.92
N ASP A 169 -23.22 -5.42 0.66
CA ASP A 169 -22.37 -6.55 0.23
C ASP A 169 -20.96 -6.09 -0.17
N LEU A 170 -19.98 -6.47 0.65
CA LEU A 170 -18.56 -6.23 0.39
C LEU A 170 -18.09 -6.89 -0.92
N LEU A 171 -18.62 -8.08 -1.25
CA LEU A 171 -18.20 -8.83 -2.44
C LEU A 171 -18.53 -8.07 -3.73
N ALA A 172 -19.71 -7.42 -3.77
CA ALA A 172 -20.13 -6.58 -4.88
C ALA A 172 -19.24 -5.33 -5.05
N CYS A 173 -18.63 -4.84 -3.96
CA CYS A 173 -17.84 -3.61 -3.93
C CYS A 173 -16.36 -3.79 -4.26
N LYS A 174 -15.84 -5.03 -4.32
CA LYS A 174 -14.40 -5.32 -4.36
C LYS A 174 -13.62 -4.50 -5.38
N ASN A 175 -14.05 -4.50 -6.64
CA ASN A 175 -13.35 -3.78 -7.70
C ASN A 175 -13.30 -2.27 -7.43
N SER A 176 -14.38 -1.71 -6.86
CA SER A 176 -14.43 -0.28 -6.52
C SER A 176 -13.55 0.05 -5.30
N LEU A 177 -13.45 -0.87 -4.33
CA LEU A 177 -12.56 -0.75 -3.18
C LEU A 177 -11.09 -0.82 -3.59
N GLU A 178 -10.73 -1.72 -4.51
CA GLU A 178 -9.37 -1.81 -5.05
C GLU A 178 -8.96 -0.50 -5.73
N ILE A 179 -9.82 0.06 -6.59
CA ILE A 179 -9.59 1.37 -7.23
C ILE A 179 -9.45 2.47 -6.18
N LEU A 180 -10.32 2.50 -5.17
CA LEU A 180 -10.26 3.50 -4.09
C LEU A 180 -8.93 3.43 -3.34
N ILE A 181 -8.46 2.22 -3.01
CA ILE A 181 -7.18 2.03 -2.32
C ILE A 181 -6.03 2.51 -3.18
N GLU A 182 -5.99 2.18 -4.47
CA GLU A 182 -4.96 2.69 -5.38
C GLU A 182 -4.91 4.22 -5.41
N VAL A 183 -6.07 4.88 -5.45
CA VAL A 183 -6.17 6.35 -5.39
C VAL A 183 -5.63 6.88 -4.06
N LEU A 184 -5.98 6.24 -2.93
CA LEU A 184 -5.54 6.66 -1.60
C LEU A 184 -4.03 6.42 -1.38
N VAL A 185 -3.46 5.35 -1.94
CA VAL A 185 -2.01 5.10 -1.94
C VAL A 185 -1.28 6.22 -2.67
N ARG A 186 -1.72 6.58 -3.89
CA ARG A 186 -1.11 7.67 -4.67
C ARG A 186 -1.19 9.02 -3.97
N LYS A 187 -2.24 9.24 -3.18
CA LYS A 187 -2.45 10.46 -2.37
C LYS A 187 -1.87 10.38 -0.96
N ASN A 188 -1.25 9.28 -0.55
CA ASN A 188 -0.80 9.03 0.83
C ASN A 188 -1.89 9.31 1.90
N ALA A 189 -3.13 8.92 1.59
CA ALA A 189 -4.34 9.20 2.39
C ALA A 189 -5.05 7.91 2.86
N LEU A 190 -4.32 6.80 3.00
CA LEU A 190 -4.86 5.51 3.45
C LEU A 190 -5.67 5.54 4.76
N PRO A 191 -5.37 6.39 5.78
CA PRO A 191 -6.17 6.45 7.01
C PRO A 191 -7.66 6.76 6.78
N VAL A 192 -8.01 7.37 5.64
CA VAL A 192 -9.39 7.69 5.24
C VAL A 192 -10.25 6.42 5.07
N LEU A 193 -9.65 5.25 4.85
CA LEU A 193 -10.36 3.97 4.80
C LEU A 193 -11.11 3.65 6.12
N SER A 194 -10.71 4.23 7.26
CA SER A 194 -11.44 4.10 8.54
C SER A 194 -12.89 4.61 8.47
N LEU A 195 -13.21 5.48 7.51
CA LEU A 195 -14.57 5.98 7.29
C LEU A 195 -15.50 4.94 6.66
N LEU A 196 -14.95 3.85 6.11
CA LEU A 196 -15.76 2.78 5.53
C LEU A 196 -16.36 1.92 6.65
N LYS A 197 -17.69 1.78 6.63
CA LYS A 197 -18.49 1.04 7.61
C LYS A 197 -19.02 -0.26 7.00
N LEU A 198 -18.15 -0.96 6.27
CA LEU A 198 -18.48 -2.22 5.60
C LEU A 198 -18.08 -3.41 6.48
N ASP A 199 -19.04 -4.30 6.73
CA ASP A 199 -18.80 -5.53 7.47
C ASP A 199 -17.76 -6.41 6.75
N GLY A 200 -16.75 -6.89 7.48
CA GLY A 200 -15.69 -7.73 6.93
C GLY A 200 -14.61 -6.97 6.13
N LEU A 201 -14.66 -5.63 6.05
CA LEU A 201 -13.67 -4.82 5.35
C LEU A 201 -12.24 -5.12 5.81
N TYR A 202 -11.98 -5.07 7.12
CA TYR A 202 -10.63 -5.23 7.67
C TYR A 202 -10.06 -6.64 7.43
N SER A 203 -10.90 -7.67 7.48
CA SER A 203 -10.50 -9.04 7.12
C SER A 203 -10.18 -9.17 5.62
N TRP A 204 -10.91 -8.45 4.77
CA TRP A 204 -10.63 -8.39 3.34
C TRP A 204 -9.34 -7.59 3.04
N LEU A 205 -9.12 -6.45 3.70
CA LEU A 205 -7.90 -5.65 3.59
C LEU A 205 -6.67 -6.48 3.97
N TYR A 206 -6.77 -7.25 5.06
CA TYR A 206 -5.70 -8.15 5.47
C TYR A 206 -5.40 -9.22 4.41
N SER A 207 -6.43 -9.96 3.97
CA SER A 207 -6.26 -11.11 3.07
C SER A 207 -5.89 -10.74 1.64
N SER A 208 -6.40 -9.61 1.15
CA SER A 208 -6.27 -9.22 -0.26
C SER A 208 -5.13 -8.23 -0.50
N MET A 209 -4.81 -7.38 0.49
CA MET A 209 -3.81 -6.32 0.34
C MET A 209 -2.59 -6.55 1.23
N LEU A 210 -2.78 -6.69 2.56
CA LEU A 210 -1.66 -6.65 3.50
C LEU A 210 -0.75 -7.89 3.43
N ALA A 211 -1.32 -9.10 3.34
CA ALA A 211 -0.58 -10.36 3.48
C ALA A 211 0.55 -10.55 2.45
N GLY A 212 0.43 -9.91 1.28
CA GLY A 212 1.43 -9.93 0.21
C GLY A 212 2.28 -8.66 0.10
N GLU A 213 1.97 -7.61 0.87
CA GLU A 213 2.54 -6.28 0.65
C GLU A 213 4.00 -6.20 1.11
N LYS A 214 4.85 -5.68 0.23
CA LYS A 214 6.29 -5.48 0.48
C LYS A 214 6.63 -4.01 0.62
N ASP A 215 5.85 -3.13 0.01
CA ASP A 215 6.05 -1.71 0.12
C ASP A 215 5.77 -1.25 1.55
N ARG A 216 6.76 -0.59 2.14
CA ARG A 216 6.68 -0.07 3.50
C ARG A 216 5.68 1.07 3.61
N GLU A 217 5.57 1.90 2.58
CA GLU A 217 4.70 3.09 2.58
C GLU A 217 3.21 2.70 2.56
N VAL A 218 2.90 1.53 2.00
CA VAL A 218 1.54 0.96 1.98
C VAL A 218 1.30 0.05 3.19
N PHE A 219 2.28 -0.79 3.54
CA PHE A 219 2.13 -1.78 4.61
C PHE A 219 1.87 -1.13 5.97
N LEU A 220 2.61 -0.09 6.36
CA LEU A 220 2.49 0.51 7.69
C LEU A 220 1.13 1.21 7.94
N PRO A 221 0.63 2.07 7.04
CA PRO A 221 -0.69 2.68 7.24
C PRO A 221 -1.83 1.66 7.22
N LEU A 222 -1.77 0.65 6.35
CA LEU A 222 -2.78 -0.43 6.33
C LEU A 222 -2.72 -1.28 7.60
N SER A 223 -1.52 -1.66 8.07
CA SER A 223 -1.37 -2.45 9.28
C SER A 223 -1.84 -1.68 10.52
N GLN A 224 -1.62 -0.36 10.55
CA GLN A 224 -2.10 0.51 11.61
C GLN A 224 -3.62 0.57 11.63
N LEU A 225 -4.24 0.77 10.46
CA LEU A 225 -5.70 0.79 10.33
C LEU A 225 -6.33 -0.53 10.82
N ILE A 226 -5.78 -1.67 10.40
CA ILE A 226 -6.25 -2.99 10.82
C ILE A 226 -6.05 -3.18 12.33
N PHE A 227 -4.88 -2.80 12.86
CA PHE A 227 -4.58 -2.94 14.28
C PHE A 227 -5.49 -2.09 15.18
N THR A 228 -5.80 -0.86 14.80
CA THR A 228 -6.68 0.01 15.59
C THR A 228 -8.10 -0.57 15.69
N HIS A 229 -8.58 -1.22 14.63
CA HIS A 229 -9.91 -1.83 14.63
C HIS A 229 -9.93 -3.22 15.27
N ASP A 230 -9.04 -4.12 14.85
CA ASP A 230 -8.95 -5.48 15.38
C ASP A 230 -7.49 -6.00 15.31
N PRO A 231 -6.73 -5.89 16.41
CA PRO A 231 -5.37 -6.42 16.50
C PRO A 231 -5.24 -7.93 16.23
N THR A 232 -6.31 -8.70 16.41
CA THR A 232 -6.28 -10.17 16.30
C THR A 232 -6.18 -10.65 14.85
N LEU A 233 -6.48 -9.77 13.88
CA LEU A 233 -6.36 -10.07 12.45
C LEU A 233 -4.90 -10.13 11.97
N LEU A 234 -3.99 -9.45 12.67
CA LEU A 234 -2.59 -9.42 12.29
C LEU A 234 -1.87 -10.67 12.77
N SER A 235 -1.13 -11.32 11.85
CA SER A 235 -0.32 -12.48 12.21
C SER A 235 0.88 -12.08 13.07
N THR A 236 1.43 -13.05 13.80
CA THR A 236 2.67 -12.90 14.55
C THR A 236 3.82 -12.40 13.67
N LYS A 237 3.90 -12.91 12.44
CA LYS A 237 4.83 -12.42 11.42
C LYS A 237 4.63 -10.94 11.09
N ASP A 238 3.39 -10.47 10.93
CA ASP A 238 3.12 -9.06 10.65
C ASP A 238 3.52 -8.16 11.82
N LEU A 239 3.19 -8.56 13.04
CA LEU A 239 3.59 -7.85 14.26
C LEU A 239 5.12 -7.73 14.36
N SER A 240 5.86 -8.80 14.05
CA SER A 240 7.33 -8.75 14.00
C SER A 240 7.84 -7.79 12.92
N LYS A 241 7.20 -7.76 11.74
CA LYS A 241 7.56 -6.86 10.64
C LYS A 241 7.30 -5.41 11.00
N ILE A 242 6.19 -5.13 11.69
CA ILE A 242 5.85 -3.80 12.21
C ILE A 242 6.94 -3.34 13.19
N LEU A 243 7.27 -4.16 14.20
CA LEU A 243 8.31 -3.82 15.18
C LEU A 243 9.69 -3.59 14.53
N ALA A 244 10.06 -4.40 13.51
CA ALA A 244 11.29 -4.21 12.75
C ALA A 244 11.36 -2.86 12.02
N MET A 245 10.21 -2.36 11.55
CA MET A 245 10.13 -1.07 10.88
C MET A 245 10.18 0.10 11.87
N GLY A 246 9.77 -0.09 13.12
CA GLY A 246 9.64 0.96 14.13
C GLY A 246 10.93 1.70 14.45
N GLY A 247 12.07 1.02 14.44
CA GLY A 247 13.38 1.61 14.68
C GLY A 247 13.91 2.53 13.56
N THR A 248 13.18 2.72 12.46
CA THR A 248 13.66 3.45 11.26
C THR A 248 12.66 4.46 10.69
N VAL A 249 11.49 4.66 11.31
CA VAL A 249 10.47 5.59 10.78
C VAL A 249 10.89 7.03 11.09
N LYS A 250 11.25 7.79 10.06
CA LYS A 250 11.04 9.25 10.06
C LYS A 250 9.53 9.45 9.92
N ASP A 251 8.93 10.27 10.78
CA ASP A 251 7.47 10.49 10.86
C ASP A 251 6.87 10.53 9.44
N VAL A 252 6.10 9.49 9.08
CA VAL A 252 5.38 9.49 7.80
C VAL A 252 4.29 10.54 7.97
N THR A 253 4.42 11.66 7.29
CA THR A 253 3.38 12.68 7.23
C THR A 253 2.22 12.09 6.44
N LEU A 254 1.28 11.47 7.15
CA LEU A 254 0.01 11.04 6.60
C LEU A 254 -0.79 12.31 6.28
N SER A 255 -1.08 12.54 5.01
CA SER A 255 -1.98 13.62 4.61
C SER A 255 -3.42 13.16 4.83
N THR A 256 -4.17 13.91 5.62
CA THR A 256 -5.63 13.85 5.57
C THR A 256 -6.09 14.60 4.32
N LEU A 257 -7.20 14.16 3.72
CA LEU A 257 -7.84 14.91 2.63
C LEU A 257 -8.26 16.30 3.14
N ASP A 258 -8.13 17.32 2.29
CA ASP A 258 -8.43 18.69 2.66
C ASP A 258 -9.88 18.82 3.17
N ASN A 259 -10.07 19.41 4.36
CA ASN A 259 -11.35 19.65 5.04
C ASN A 259 -12.09 18.41 5.59
N PHE A 260 -11.41 17.28 5.83
CA PHE A 260 -12.04 16.12 6.48
C PHE A 260 -11.44 15.79 7.85
N ALA A 261 -12.30 15.72 8.86
CA ALA A 261 -11.96 15.21 10.18
C ALA A 261 -12.17 13.69 10.20
N LEU A 262 -11.14 12.94 10.56
CA LEU A 262 -11.28 11.52 10.86
C LEU A 262 -11.92 11.38 12.26
N ASP A 263 -12.78 10.39 12.44
CA ASP A 263 -13.37 10.10 13.76
C ASP A 263 -12.29 9.72 14.79
N GLU A 264 -11.20 9.10 14.32
CA GLU A 264 -9.99 8.83 15.10
C GLU A 264 -8.77 9.30 14.31
N GLU A 265 -7.95 10.15 14.91
CA GLU A 265 -6.66 10.50 14.32
C GLU A 265 -5.75 9.27 14.32
N PRO A 266 -5.07 8.96 13.20
CA PRO A 266 -4.11 7.87 13.18
C PRO A 266 -3.03 8.15 14.21
N LEU A 267 -2.77 7.18 15.09
CA LEU A 267 -1.66 7.22 16.05
C LEU A 267 -0.37 7.69 15.35
N ASN A 268 0.40 8.53 16.03
CA ASN A 268 1.78 8.77 15.60
C ASN A 268 2.50 7.42 15.51
N SER A 269 3.35 7.25 14.50
CA SER A 269 4.16 6.03 14.31
C SER A 269 4.78 5.54 15.63
N LYS A 270 5.33 6.42 16.46
CA LYS A 270 5.92 6.02 17.76
C LYS A 270 4.91 5.42 18.73
N ASP A 271 3.72 5.98 18.80
CA ASP A 271 2.66 5.50 19.69
C ASP A 271 2.04 4.22 19.15
N TYR A 272 1.93 4.09 17.82
CA TYR A 272 1.55 2.83 17.18
C TYR A 272 2.51 1.69 17.54
N PHE A 273 3.83 1.90 17.42
CA PHE A 273 4.81 0.86 17.79
C PHE A 273 4.74 0.49 19.27
N LYS A 274 4.53 1.46 20.16
CA LYS A 274 4.33 1.19 21.60
C LYS A 274 3.06 0.37 21.85
N SER A 275 1.97 0.68 21.16
CA SER A 275 0.71 -0.08 21.27
C SER A 275 0.88 -1.52 20.78
N VAL A 276 1.60 -1.73 19.67
CA VAL A 276 1.93 -3.08 19.18
C VAL A 276 2.79 -3.84 20.19
N LEU A 277 3.81 -3.19 20.76
CA LEU A 277 4.67 -3.78 21.78
C LEU A 277 3.86 -4.20 23.02
N HIS A 278 2.99 -3.31 23.50
CA HIS A 278 2.12 -3.58 24.63
C HIS A 278 1.15 -4.74 24.36
N TYR A 279 0.58 -4.80 23.16
CA TYR A 279 -0.30 -5.89 22.75
C TYR A 279 0.41 -7.25 22.73
N VAL A 280 1.65 -7.29 22.23
CA VAL A 280 2.48 -8.51 22.23
C VAL A 280 2.75 -8.97 23.67
N GLU A 281 3.09 -8.05 24.58
CA GLU A 281 3.35 -8.36 25.99
C GLU A 281 2.10 -8.87 26.72
N GLN A 282 0.98 -8.16 26.57
CA GLN A 282 -0.27 -8.50 27.26
C GLN A 282 -0.79 -9.89 26.88
N ASN A 283 -0.64 -10.27 25.61
CA ASN A 283 -1.10 -11.56 25.09
C ASN A 283 -0.01 -12.64 25.10
N GLN A 284 1.21 -12.31 25.52
CA GLN A 284 2.36 -13.23 25.59
C GLN A 284 2.61 -14.00 24.27
N LEU A 285 2.45 -13.31 23.13
CA LEU A 285 2.53 -13.92 21.80
C LEU A 285 3.94 -14.47 21.48
N ASP A 286 4.95 -13.98 22.19
CA ASP A 286 6.35 -14.42 22.13
C ASP A 286 6.58 -15.79 22.78
N LEU A 287 5.69 -16.22 23.68
CA LEU A 287 5.76 -17.49 24.43
C LEU A 287 4.86 -18.59 23.86
N ASP A 288 4.17 -18.36 22.73
CA ASP A 288 3.29 -19.38 22.14
C ASP A 288 4.09 -20.52 21.49
N LYS A 289 4.18 -21.64 22.21
CA LYS A 289 4.82 -22.89 21.78
C LYS A 289 4.27 -23.48 20.48
N LYS A 290 3.00 -23.22 20.18
CA LYS A 290 2.33 -23.82 19.02
C LYS A 290 2.66 -23.06 17.73
N ASN A 291 3.13 -21.82 17.87
CA ASN A 291 3.38 -20.95 16.73
C ASN A 291 4.89 -20.81 16.44
N PRO A 292 5.42 -21.36 15.34
CA PRO A 292 6.82 -21.20 14.96
C PRO A 292 7.19 -19.72 14.71
N GLU A 293 6.22 -18.87 14.37
CA GLU A 293 6.44 -17.43 14.15
C GLU A 293 6.71 -16.67 15.46
N ALA A 294 6.41 -17.25 16.63
CA ALA A 294 6.76 -16.65 17.92
C ALA A 294 8.27 -16.43 18.06
N LEU A 295 9.10 -17.24 17.38
CA LEU A 295 10.55 -17.01 17.32
C LEU A 295 10.90 -15.68 16.64
N LEU A 296 10.18 -15.28 15.59
CA LEU A 296 10.41 -14.01 14.90
C LEU A 296 10.14 -12.83 15.83
N LEU A 297 9.08 -12.90 16.63
CA LEU A 297 8.81 -11.92 17.68
C LEU A 297 9.94 -11.88 18.71
N ARG A 298 10.38 -13.04 19.24
CA ARG A 298 11.47 -13.09 20.23
C ARG A 298 12.74 -12.41 19.74
N ILE A 299 13.15 -12.71 18.50
CA ILE A 299 14.31 -12.08 17.84
C ILE A 299 14.11 -10.56 17.75
N GLN A 300 12.93 -10.11 17.32
CA GLN A 300 12.65 -8.69 17.12
C GLN A 300 12.51 -7.91 18.43
N LEU A 301 11.97 -8.53 19.48
CA LEU A 301 11.84 -7.92 20.80
C LEU A 301 13.21 -7.62 21.42
N MET A 302 14.22 -8.48 21.22
CA MET A 302 15.58 -8.19 21.70
C MET A 302 16.15 -6.91 21.08
N GLU A 303 15.99 -6.73 19.77
CA GLU A 303 16.42 -5.50 19.10
C GLU A 303 15.57 -4.30 19.56
N THR A 304 14.26 -4.47 19.67
CA THR A 304 13.34 -3.39 20.04
C THR A 304 13.62 -2.87 21.46
N TYR A 305 13.67 -3.76 22.45
CA TYR A 305 13.97 -3.34 23.84
C TYR A 305 15.40 -2.85 23.98
N GLY A 306 16.37 -3.61 23.44
CA GLY A 306 17.78 -3.33 23.66
C GLY A 306 18.32 -2.12 22.89
N ILE A 307 17.80 -1.84 21.68
CA ILE A 307 18.30 -0.77 20.81
C ILE A 307 17.31 0.40 20.76
N ASP A 308 16.06 0.15 20.42
CA ASP A 308 15.09 1.22 20.12
C ASP A 308 14.51 1.85 21.39
N VAL A 309 14.14 1.04 22.39
CA VAL A 309 13.71 1.52 23.72
C VAL A 309 14.93 1.87 24.58
N GLY A 310 16.01 1.09 24.46
CA GLY A 310 17.25 1.26 25.22
C GLY A 310 17.25 0.64 26.62
N ASP A 311 16.30 -0.26 26.90
CA ASP A 311 16.22 -1.03 28.15
C ASP A 311 16.81 -2.43 27.95
N VAL A 312 18.14 -2.52 28.11
CA VAL A 312 18.88 -3.77 27.95
C VAL A 312 18.60 -4.75 29.08
N ASP A 313 18.30 -4.25 30.28
CA ASP A 313 17.97 -5.08 31.44
C ASP A 313 16.64 -5.80 31.24
N LEU A 314 15.65 -5.15 30.64
CA LEU A 314 14.42 -5.79 30.21
C LEU A 314 14.66 -6.84 29.13
N ALA A 315 15.48 -6.53 28.12
CA ALA A 315 15.86 -7.50 27.08
C ALA A 315 16.53 -8.75 27.67
N LEU A 316 17.46 -8.56 28.63
CA LEU A 316 18.14 -9.66 29.32
C LEU A 316 17.18 -10.51 30.17
N ARG A 317 16.28 -9.86 30.93
CA ARG A 317 15.24 -10.56 31.70
C ARG A 317 14.36 -11.43 30.80
N LYS A 318 13.93 -10.89 29.66
CA LYS A 318 13.15 -11.63 28.65
C LYS A 318 13.94 -12.78 28.04
N PHE A 319 15.22 -12.59 27.76
CA PHE A 319 16.08 -13.67 27.28
C PHE A 319 16.19 -14.83 28.29
N HIS A 320 16.34 -14.55 29.58
CA HIS A 320 16.35 -15.59 30.62
C HIS A 320 15.01 -16.33 30.73
N GLU A 321 13.89 -15.62 30.55
CA GLU A 321 12.56 -16.22 30.44
C GLU A 321 12.52 -17.20 29.25
N TYR A 322 12.99 -16.79 28.07
CA TYR A 322 13.06 -17.65 26.89
C TYR A 322 13.99 -18.85 27.08
N GLN A 323 15.15 -18.67 27.70
CA GLN A 323 16.08 -19.77 28.00
C GLN A 323 15.42 -20.86 28.87
N SER A 324 14.53 -20.45 29.78
CA SER A 324 13.82 -21.35 30.70
C SER A 324 12.64 -22.06 30.05
N HIS A 325 11.92 -21.38 29.15
CA HIS A 325 10.64 -21.85 28.62
C HIS A 325 10.68 -22.33 27.16
N GLU A 326 11.60 -21.79 26.34
CA GLU A 326 11.66 -21.92 24.87
C GLU A 326 13.10 -22.13 24.33
N LYS A 327 13.50 -23.38 24.10
CA LYS A 327 14.86 -23.69 23.60
C LYS A 327 15.02 -23.56 22.09
N PHE A 328 13.94 -23.57 21.32
CA PHE A 328 14.00 -23.51 19.86
C PHE A 328 14.46 -22.13 19.38
N GLY A 329 15.53 -22.09 18.58
CA GLY A 329 16.07 -20.87 18.00
C GLY A 329 16.74 -19.91 18.98
N LEU A 330 17.05 -20.36 20.21
CA LEU A 330 17.62 -19.52 21.27
C LEU A 330 18.94 -18.85 20.85
N GLU A 331 19.76 -19.54 20.05
CA GLU A 331 21.02 -18.99 19.51
C GLU A 331 20.79 -17.72 18.66
N LEU A 332 19.68 -17.66 17.90
CA LEU A 332 19.34 -16.48 17.11
C LEU A 332 18.92 -15.32 18.00
N VAL A 333 18.15 -15.61 19.06
CA VAL A 333 17.74 -14.62 20.06
C VAL A 333 18.96 -14.09 20.83
N GLN A 334 19.87 -14.99 21.22
CA GLN A 334 21.14 -14.66 21.87
C GLN A 334 22.00 -13.75 20.99
N ALA A 335 22.11 -14.04 19.69
CA ALA A 335 22.84 -13.18 18.75
C ALA A 335 22.26 -11.74 18.69
N LYS A 336 20.92 -11.59 18.72
CA LYS A 336 20.29 -10.27 18.78
C LYS A 336 20.47 -9.56 20.11
N LEU A 337 20.50 -10.31 21.21
CA LEU A 337 20.82 -9.76 22.51
C LEU A 337 22.28 -9.25 22.55
N VAL A 338 23.24 -10.00 22.00
CA VAL A 338 24.63 -9.56 21.87
C VAL A 338 24.71 -8.27 21.06
N LYS A 339 23.99 -8.19 19.93
CA LYS A 339 23.88 -6.95 19.13
C LYS A 339 23.40 -5.76 19.97
N ALA A 340 22.36 -5.94 20.78
CA ALA A 340 21.84 -4.90 21.66
C ALA A 340 22.88 -4.44 22.70
N PHE A 341 23.57 -5.38 23.35
CA PHE A 341 24.66 -5.04 24.28
C PHE A 341 25.81 -4.31 23.59
N CYS A 342 26.23 -4.75 22.39
CA CYS A 342 27.25 -4.07 21.60
C CYS A 342 26.84 -2.63 21.25
N TYR A 343 25.60 -2.43 20.82
CA TYR A 343 25.06 -1.11 20.50
C TYR A 343 25.07 -0.18 21.71
N GLN A 344 24.56 -0.65 22.86
CA GLN A 344 24.46 0.18 24.06
C GLN A 344 25.80 0.39 24.74
N SER A 345 26.70 -0.59 24.70
CA SER A 345 28.09 -0.47 25.13
C SER A 345 28.81 0.67 24.39
N PHE A 346 28.68 0.71 23.06
CA PHE A 346 29.28 1.78 22.25
C PHE A 346 28.63 3.15 22.53
N LYS A 347 27.30 3.18 22.64
CA LYS A 347 26.52 4.42 22.87
C LYS A 347 26.78 5.04 24.24
N GLN A 348 26.87 4.22 25.29
CA GLN A 348 26.98 4.66 26.68
C GLN A 348 28.42 4.60 27.24
N GLU A 349 29.39 4.13 26.44
CA GLU A 349 30.77 3.89 26.88
C GLU A 349 30.88 2.95 28.09
N ASN A 350 29.98 1.95 28.17
CA ASN A 350 29.91 1.04 29.32
C ASN A 350 30.63 -0.30 29.04
N GLU A 351 31.85 -0.43 29.57
CA GLU A 351 32.67 -1.64 29.43
C GLU A 351 32.01 -2.90 30.02
N THR A 352 31.08 -2.75 30.97
CA THR A 352 30.34 -3.88 31.55
C THR A 352 29.45 -4.54 30.49
N TYR A 353 28.78 -3.75 29.65
CA TYR A 353 27.96 -4.26 28.55
C TYR A 353 28.79 -4.95 27.49
N LYS A 354 30.01 -4.46 27.21
CA LYS A 354 30.99 -5.17 26.37
C LYS A 354 31.31 -6.55 26.93
N LYS A 355 31.69 -6.64 28.22
CA LYS A 355 32.02 -7.93 28.86
C LYS A 355 30.86 -8.91 28.83
N ILE A 356 29.63 -8.42 29.06
CA ILE A 356 28.43 -9.26 28.96
C ILE A 356 28.26 -9.78 27.53
N ALA A 357 28.40 -8.92 26.51
CA ALA A 357 28.35 -9.33 25.11
C ALA A 357 29.38 -10.42 24.78
N GLU A 358 30.61 -10.30 25.29
CA GLU A 358 31.68 -11.30 25.14
C GLU A 358 31.31 -12.63 25.81
N THR A 359 30.75 -12.61 27.01
CA THR A 359 30.33 -13.84 27.72
C THR A 359 29.16 -14.56 27.07
N LEU A 360 28.32 -13.82 26.32
CA LEU A 360 27.16 -14.35 25.61
C LEU A 360 27.54 -14.87 24.20
N LEU A 361 28.81 -14.88 23.82
CA LEU A 361 29.25 -15.54 22.58
C LEU A 361 29.27 -17.06 22.76
N ASN A 362 28.54 -17.77 21.89
CA ASN A 362 28.71 -19.21 21.76
C ASN A 362 29.81 -19.51 20.73
N PRO A 363 30.93 -20.12 21.11
CA PRO A 363 32.05 -20.38 20.20
C PRO A 363 31.73 -21.41 19.09
N GLU A 364 30.72 -22.26 19.29
CA GLU A 364 30.40 -23.37 18.35
C GLU A 364 29.49 -22.96 17.17
N GLY A 365 29.01 -21.71 17.12
CA GLY A 365 28.03 -21.26 16.12
C GLY A 365 28.15 -19.78 15.71
N LEU A 366 29.35 -19.21 15.78
CA LEU A 366 29.60 -17.78 15.57
C LEU A 366 29.10 -17.28 14.21
N ALA A 367 28.01 -16.51 14.23
CA ALA A 367 27.61 -15.72 13.09
C ALA A 367 28.61 -14.57 12.89
N VAL A 368 29.11 -14.41 11.67
CA VAL A 368 30.07 -13.35 11.31
C VAL A 368 29.57 -11.95 11.66
N ALA A 369 28.25 -11.73 11.61
CA ALA A 369 27.61 -10.50 12.05
C ALA A 369 27.86 -10.19 13.53
N THR A 370 27.81 -11.18 14.41
CA THR A 370 28.03 -11.00 15.86
C THR A 370 29.48 -10.60 16.15
N VAL A 371 30.44 -11.24 15.48
CA VAL A 371 31.87 -10.88 15.58
C VAL A 371 32.11 -9.47 15.04
N ALA A 372 31.52 -9.14 13.90
CA ALA A 372 31.59 -7.80 13.31
C ALA A 372 31.04 -6.72 14.27
N GLN A 373 29.94 -6.99 14.98
CA GLN A 373 29.37 -6.08 15.98
C GLN A 373 30.30 -5.90 17.19
N LEU A 374 30.99 -6.97 17.63
CA LEU A 374 31.95 -6.90 18.74
C LEU A 374 33.22 -6.13 18.37
N ILE A 375 33.72 -6.29 17.15
CA ILE A 375 34.82 -5.49 16.60
C ILE A 375 34.44 -4.00 16.68
N LEU A 376 33.26 -3.63 16.15
CA LEU A 376 32.79 -2.24 16.20
C LEU A 376 32.61 -1.72 17.64
N CYS A 377 32.05 -2.53 18.54
CA CYS A 377 31.91 -2.18 19.95
C CYS A 377 33.28 -1.97 20.63
N THR A 378 34.23 -2.85 20.37
CA THR A 378 35.56 -2.85 21.01
C THR A 378 36.40 -1.64 20.61
N SER A 379 36.20 -1.10 19.40
CA SER A 379 36.85 0.13 18.93
C SER A 379 36.66 1.32 19.87
N ARG A 380 35.59 1.34 20.66
CA ARG A 380 35.35 2.41 21.64
C ARG A 380 36.30 2.36 22.85
N PHE A 381 36.91 1.21 23.13
CA PHE A 381 37.64 0.93 24.37
C PHE A 381 39.10 0.55 24.15
N SER A 382 39.43 -0.23 23.12
CA SER A 382 40.80 -0.73 22.88
C SER A 382 41.04 -1.07 21.42
N SER A 383 42.07 -0.44 20.83
CA SER A 383 42.57 -0.74 19.49
C SER A 383 43.36 -2.05 19.41
N GLU A 384 44.01 -2.47 20.50
CA GLU A 384 44.74 -3.75 20.56
C GLU A 384 43.78 -4.94 20.58
N GLY A 385 42.76 -4.91 21.46
CA GLY A 385 41.76 -5.99 21.55
C GLY A 385 40.93 -6.15 20.28
N LEU A 386 40.76 -5.06 19.51
CA LEU A 386 40.14 -5.06 18.20
C LEU A 386 40.91 -5.94 17.19
N LEU A 387 42.24 -5.81 17.15
CA LEU A 387 43.10 -6.56 16.25
C LEU A 387 43.19 -8.03 16.65
N GLU A 388 43.22 -8.32 17.95
CA GLU A 388 43.19 -9.69 18.47
C GLU A 388 41.93 -10.42 18.01
N LEU A 389 40.75 -9.82 18.23
CA LEU A 389 39.47 -10.36 17.79
C LEU A 389 39.43 -10.59 16.27
N TYR A 390 39.91 -9.64 15.48
CA TYR A 390 39.93 -9.80 14.02
C TYR A 390 40.84 -10.95 13.59
N ASN A 391 42.06 -11.02 14.12
CA ASN A 391 43.05 -12.03 13.75
C ASN A 391 42.61 -13.45 14.15
N GLU A 392 41.87 -13.59 15.25
CA GLU A 392 41.30 -14.85 15.70
C GLU A 392 40.29 -15.43 14.69
N TYR A 393 39.41 -14.58 14.14
CA TYR A 393 38.27 -15.03 13.33
C TYR A 393 38.46 -14.90 11.82
N ILE A 394 39.35 -14.05 11.32
CA ILE A 394 39.49 -13.79 9.88
C ILE A 394 39.85 -15.04 9.06
N ASN A 395 40.59 -15.96 9.66
CA ASN A 395 40.99 -17.21 9.01
C ASN A 395 39.91 -18.30 9.07
N GLN A 396 38.88 -18.12 9.91
CA GLN A 396 37.79 -19.08 10.12
C GLN A 396 36.59 -18.79 9.21
N VAL A 397 36.50 -17.58 8.63
CA VAL A 397 35.37 -17.16 7.81
C VAL A 397 35.59 -17.44 6.32
N SER A 398 34.49 -17.71 5.62
CA SER A 398 34.51 -17.92 4.16
C SER A 398 34.88 -16.65 3.39
N LYS A 399 35.70 -16.82 2.35
CA LYS A 399 36.06 -15.78 1.39
C LYS A 399 35.08 -15.70 0.21
N ASN A 400 34.16 -16.64 0.11
CA ASN A 400 33.21 -16.69 -1.00
C ASN A 400 32.12 -15.63 -0.80
N ILE A 401 31.75 -14.98 -1.90
CA ILE A 401 30.68 -13.99 -1.92
C ILE A 401 29.34 -14.72 -1.80
N ASN A 402 28.50 -14.24 -0.90
CA ASN A 402 27.13 -14.68 -0.83
C ASN A 402 26.31 -13.98 -1.92
N GLU A 403 25.79 -14.74 -2.87
CA GLU A 403 25.01 -14.25 -4.02
C GLU A 403 23.81 -13.39 -3.59
N ALA A 404 23.20 -13.65 -2.43
CA ALA A 404 22.04 -12.92 -1.95
C ALA A 404 22.40 -11.53 -1.37
N THR A 405 23.60 -11.36 -0.81
CA THR A 405 24.02 -10.10 -0.15
C THR A 405 25.05 -9.32 -0.96
N GLY A 406 25.68 -9.96 -1.94
CA GLY A 406 26.82 -9.44 -2.69
C GLY A 406 28.02 -9.14 -1.80
N ARG A 407 28.17 -9.87 -0.68
CA ARG A 407 29.24 -9.68 0.30
C ARG A 407 29.85 -11.01 0.71
N SER A 408 31.18 -11.00 0.90
CA SER A 408 31.90 -12.09 1.53
C SER A 408 31.90 -11.89 3.06
N PRO A 409 31.81 -12.96 3.86
CA PRO A 409 31.97 -12.87 5.31
C PRO A 409 33.31 -12.24 5.73
N THR A 410 34.40 -12.56 5.02
CA THR A 410 35.70 -11.88 5.18
C THR A 410 35.61 -10.38 4.91
N GLY A 411 34.88 -9.97 3.88
CA GLY A 411 34.69 -8.56 3.56
C GLY A 411 33.89 -7.80 4.62
N VAL A 412 32.89 -8.43 5.25
CA VAL A 412 32.15 -7.82 6.37
C VAL A 412 33.06 -7.59 7.57
N LEU A 413 33.91 -8.54 7.94
CA LEU A 413 34.87 -8.34 9.05
C LEU A 413 35.91 -7.27 8.71
N THR A 414 36.40 -7.27 7.47
CA THR A 414 37.38 -6.28 6.98
C THR A 414 36.77 -4.88 7.03
N GLU A 415 35.53 -4.70 6.56
CA GLU A 415 34.80 -3.44 6.63
C GLU A 415 34.61 -2.99 8.09
N SER A 416 34.18 -3.88 8.99
CA SER A 416 34.03 -3.55 10.41
C SER A 416 35.33 -3.11 11.06
N LEU A 417 36.45 -3.78 10.75
CA LEU A 417 37.77 -3.38 11.24
C LEU A 417 38.20 -2.03 10.68
N MET A 418 37.91 -1.74 9.40
CA MET A 418 38.17 -0.43 8.80
C MET A 418 37.36 0.67 9.49
N VAL A 419 36.06 0.46 9.70
CA VAL A 419 35.18 1.41 10.40
C VAL A 419 35.70 1.67 11.81
N ALA A 420 36.08 0.61 12.53
CA ALA A 420 36.66 0.70 13.86
C ALA A 420 37.97 1.50 13.88
N SER A 421 38.87 1.24 12.93
CA SER A 421 40.16 1.95 12.84
C SER A 421 39.99 3.43 12.50
N LEU A 422 39.04 3.74 11.61
CA LEU A 422 38.67 5.13 11.29
C LEU A 422 38.04 5.84 12.48
N TYR A 423 37.30 5.12 13.34
CA TYR A 423 36.79 5.69 14.58
C TYR A 423 37.90 6.03 15.59
N ASP A 424 39.07 5.41 15.49
CA ASP A 424 40.28 5.80 16.25
C ASP A 424 41.15 6.84 15.52
N ASN A 425 40.63 7.47 14.46
CA ASN A 425 41.33 8.44 13.60
C ASN A 425 42.57 7.86 12.88
N ASP A 426 42.68 6.52 12.78
CA ASP A 426 43.79 5.86 12.08
C ASP A 426 43.43 5.56 10.61
N ARG A 427 43.45 6.64 9.82
CA ARG A 427 43.16 6.57 8.38
C ARG A 427 44.21 5.77 7.61
N GLU A 428 45.48 5.89 7.98
CA GLU A 428 46.58 5.22 7.29
C GLU A 428 46.47 3.70 7.45
N PHE A 429 46.19 3.25 8.67
CA PHE A 429 45.96 1.83 8.93
C PHE A 429 44.72 1.31 8.19
N ALA A 430 43.61 2.04 8.17
CA ALA A 430 42.42 1.64 7.42
C ALA A 430 42.69 1.51 5.91
N GLN A 431 43.52 2.40 5.34
CA GLN A 431 43.91 2.31 3.93
C GLN A 431 44.83 1.11 3.68
N LEU A 432 45.83 0.92 4.54
CA LEU A 432 46.72 -0.25 4.48
C LEU A 432 45.94 -1.56 4.59
N LEU A 433 44.89 -1.60 5.42
CA LEU A 433 44.03 -2.77 5.59
C LEU A 433 43.29 -3.11 4.31
N LEU A 434 42.71 -2.11 3.64
CA LEU A 434 42.04 -2.28 2.35
C LEU A 434 43.02 -2.78 1.27
N GLU A 435 44.20 -2.16 1.18
CA GLU A 435 45.23 -2.54 0.21
C GLU A 435 45.72 -3.97 0.44
N LYS A 436 45.97 -4.36 1.70
CA LYS A 436 46.36 -5.72 2.07
C LYS A 436 45.24 -6.74 1.84
N ALA A 437 43.99 -6.36 2.07
CA ALA A 437 42.85 -7.23 1.83
C ALA A 437 42.69 -7.55 0.33
N ILE A 438 42.93 -6.55 -0.53
CA ILE A 438 42.95 -6.73 -1.99
C ILE A 438 44.18 -7.56 -2.41
N SER A 439 45.38 -7.24 -1.91
CA SER A 439 46.61 -7.95 -2.30
C SER A 439 46.61 -9.43 -1.91
N ASN A 440 45.97 -9.76 -0.79
CA ASN A 440 45.86 -11.13 -0.28
C ASN A 440 44.67 -11.91 -0.86
N ASN A 441 43.97 -11.34 -1.85
CA ASN A 441 42.76 -11.88 -2.46
C ASN A 441 41.64 -12.21 -1.44
N PHE A 442 41.55 -11.43 -0.35
CA PHE A 442 40.42 -11.48 0.58
C PHE A 442 39.21 -10.72 0.02
N LEU A 443 39.44 -9.70 -0.81
CA LEU A 443 38.44 -8.91 -1.52
C LEU A 443 38.74 -8.96 -3.02
N ASN A 444 37.98 -9.73 -3.78
CA ASN A 444 38.22 -9.94 -5.21
C ASN A 444 37.18 -9.26 -6.12
N ASP A 445 36.03 -8.88 -5.55
CA ASP A 445 34.93 -8.31 -6.30
C ASP A 445 34.94 -6.78 -6.27
N GLU A 446 34.82 -6.17 -7.45
CA GLU A 446 34.87 -4.72 -7.61
C GLU A 446 33.71 -4.01 -6.92
N HIS A 447 32.51 -4.60 -6.88
CA HIS A 447 31.35 -4.01 -6.24
C HIS A 447 31.47 -4.02 -4.71
N GLU A 448 32.01 -5.10 -4.13
CA GLU A 448 32.33 -5.20 -2.71
C GLU A 448 33.38 -4.16 -2.32
N ILE A 449 34.48 -4.04 -3.08
CA ILE A 449 35.52 -3.04 -2.85
C ILE A 449 34.96 -1.62 -2.94
N ALA A 450 34.14 -1.33 -3.96
CA ALA A 450 33.52 -0.01 -4.13
C ALA A 450 32.60 0.35 -2.96
N ARG A 451 31.89 -0.63 -2.38
CA ARG A 451 31.07 -0.42 -1.18
C ARG A 451 31.94 -0.12 0.04
N ILE A 452 32.98 -0.90 0.31
CA ILE A 452 33.88 -0.68 1.45
C ILE A 452 34.57 0.69 1.34
N LYS A 453 34.95 1.13 0.14
CA LYS A 453 35.50 2.47 -0.09
C LYS A 453 34.55 3.61 0.30
N LYS A 454 33.23 3.39 0.32
CA LYS A 454 32.27 4.42 0.78
C LYS A 454 32.44 4.75 2.26
N VAL A 455 33.05 3.87 3.06
CA VAL A 455 33.37 4.16 4.46
C VAL A 455 34.30 5.38 4.58
N PHE A 456 35.32 5.50 3.71
CA PHE A 456 36.20 6.68 3.70
C PHE A 456 35.46 7.95 3.32
N LYS A 457 34.42 7.85 2.47
CA LYS A 457 33.57 8.99 2.15
C LYS A 457 32.76 9.43 3.37
N ALA A 458 32.09 8.49 4.06
CA ALA A 458 31.35 8.79 5.29
C ALA A 458 32.26 9.37 6.39
N TYR A 459 33.49 8.88 6.49
CA TYR A 459 34.52 9.43 7.37
C TYR A 459 34.87 10.88 7.01
N GLY A 460 35.14 11.18 5.74
CA GLY A 460 35.44 12.55 5.29
C GLY A 460 34.27 13.51 5.47
N GLU A 461 33.03 13.05 5.24
CA GLU A 461 31.80 13.84 5.46
C GLU A 461 31.55 14.15 6.95
N ALA A 462 32.14 13.39 7.87
CA ALA A 462 32.01 13.64 9.30
C ALA A 462 32.86 14.84 9.77
N PHE A 463 33.88 15.27 9.03
CA PHE A 463 34.73 16.40 9.43
C PHE A 463 33.99 17.72 9.28
N VAL A 464 33.81 18.41 10.42
CA VAL A 464 33.36 19.79 10.49
C VAL A 464 34.55 20.63 10.94
N GLU A 465 34.94 21.62 10.13
CA GLU A 465 36.07 22.53 10.41
C GLU A 465 37.42 21.79 10.61
N ASP A 466 37.62 20.66 9.93
CA ASP A 466 38.84 19.83 9.99
C ASP A 466 39.23 19.34 11.40
N SER A 467 38.32 19.39 12.38
CA SER A 467 38.56 18.92 13.74
C SER A 467 38.02 17.50 13.96
N TRP A 468 38.90 16.58 14.38
CA TRP A 468 38.50 15.22 14.75
C TRP A 468 37.55 15.20 15.95
N GLU A 469 37.72 16.11 16.91
CA GLU A 469 36.85 16.17 18.10
C GLU A 469 35.39 16.45 17.73
N ALA A 470 35.17 17.30 16.72
CA ALA A 470 33.84 17.58 16.17
C ALA A 470 33.33 16.44 15.28
N ALA A 471 34.22 15.76 14.56
CA ALA A 471 33.89 14.66 13.66
C ALA A 471 33.53 13.35 14.36
N ARG A 472 34.21 13.05 15.47
CA ARG A 472 34.06 11.81 16.25
C ARG A 472 32.62 11.47 16.64
N PRO A 473 31.78 12.39 17.16
CA PRO A 473 30.39 12.07 17.48
C PRO A 473 29.53 11.81 16.24
N ILE A 474 29.79 12.50 15.13
CA ILE A 474 29.07 12.33 13.86
C ILE A 474 29.40 10.96 13.25
N PHE A 475 30.70 10.63 13.18
CA PHE A 475 31.14 9.31 12.72
C PHE A 475 30.72 8.21 13.71
N GLY A 476 30.65 8.50 15.01
CA GLY A 476 30.09 7.58 16.01
C GLY A 476 28.63 7.19 15.74
N GLN A 477 27.80 8.10 15.20
CA GLN A 477 26.45 7.74 14.74
C GLN A 477 26.50 6.77 13.54
N TYR A 478 27.44 6.96 12.62
CA TYR A 478 27.67 6.03 11.52
C TYR A 478 28.07 4.63 12.04
N VAL A 479 28.95 4.55 13.05
CA VAL A 479 29.30 3.27 13.70
C VAL A 479 28.07 2.60 14.32
N LEU A 480 27.23 3.35 15.04
CA LEU A 480 25.98 2.84 15.62
C LEU A 480 25.01 2.33 14.55
N GLU A 481 24.91 3.01 13.41
CA GLU A 481 24.13 2.51 12.26
C GLU A 481 24.71 1.23 11.67
N CYS A 482 26.03 1.11 11.58
CA CYS A 482 26.69 -0.13 11.13
C CYS A 482 26.37 -1.28 12.08
N ILE A 483 26.46 -1.09 13.40
CA ILE A 483 26.06 -2.10 14.40
C ILE A 483 24.59 -2.48 14.22
N LYS A 484 23.70 -1.51 13.97
CA LYS A 484 22.26 -1.76 13.77
C LYS A 484 21.95 -2.50 12.45
N LYS A 485 22.74 -2.32 11.39
CA LYS A 485 22.53 -2.93 10.06
C LYS A 485 23.09 -4.35 9.95
N LEU A 486 24.13 -4.70 10.72
CA LEU A 486 24.65 -6.06 10.87
C LEU A 486 23.64 -6.95 11.59
#